data_AF-A0A0S7EWU4-F1
#
_entry.id   AF-A0A0S7EWU4-F1
#
_cell.length_a   1.000
_cell.length_b   1.000
_cell.length_c   1.000
_cell.angle_alpha   90.00
_cell.angle_beta   90.00
_cell.angle_gamma   90.00
#
_symmetry.space_group_name_H-M   'P 1'
#
loop_
_entity.id
_entity.type
_entity.pdbx_description
1 polymer ?
#
loop_
_entity_poly.entity_id
_entity_poly.type
_entity_poly.pdbx_seq_one_letter_code
_entity_poly.pdbx_strand_id
1 'polypeptide(L)'
;MLSLGVISLQAFSSYLSSEENGVIPPEKLDQSEDMNFPLSQYFINSSHNTYLTAGQLAGSSSVEMYRQVLLAGCRCVELDVWKGRTAEEEPVITHGFTMTSEISFKEVIEAIAECAFKTSPFPVILSFENHVDSLKQQAKMAEYCRSIFGEALLIDPLDKYPLEAGVPLPSPQELMGKILIKNKKSHKPANTTDTKRLIDQPANQSNEPVSPSNNTGGMTQRQ
;
A
#
# COMPACT_ATOMS: atom_id res chain seq x y z
N MET A 1 -21.52 -45.96 26.52
CA MET A 1 -22.90 -45.98 27.04
C MET A 1 -23.86 -45.62 25.90
N LEU A 2 -24.01 -46.53 24.92
CA LEU A 2 -25.01 -46.49 23.83
C LEU A 2 -25.37 -47.95 23.50
N SER A 3 -25.96 -48.68 24.45
CA SER A 3 -26.33 -50.09 24.23
C SER A 3 -27.82 -50.30 23.91
N LEU A 4 -28.64 -49.24 23.92
CA LEU A 4 -30.11 -49.32 23.74
C LEU A 4 -30.70 -48.27 22.78
N GLY A 5 -29.89 -47.47 22.07
CA GLY A 5 -30.40 -46.49 21.09
C GLY A 5 -31.28 -45.37 21.69
N VAL A 6 -31.24 -45.16 23.00
CA VAL A 6 -32.01 -44.13 23.72
C VAL A 6 -31.08 -43.06 24.29
N ILE A 7 -31.53 -41.81 24.22
CA ILE A 7 -30.82 -40.63 24.72
C ILE A 7 -31.62 -39.99 25.87
N SER A 8 -30.95 -39.56 26.93
CA SER A 8 -31.59 -38.81 28.01
C SER A 8 -31.86 -37.36 27.59
N LEU A 9 -32.78 -36.66 28.26
CA LEU A 9 -33.01 -35.23 28.02
C LEU A 9 -31.70 -34.42 28.15
N GLN A 10 -30.88 -34.73 29.15
CA GLN A 10 -29.59 -34.07 29.36
C GLN A 10 -28.64 -34.30 28.17
N ALA A 11 -28.53 -35.54 27.69
CA ALA A 11 -27.67 -35.85 26.55
C ALA A 11 -28.21 -35.21 25.24
N PHE A 12 -29.53 -35.10 25.07
CA PHE A 12 -30.13 -34.40 23.95
C PHE A 12 -29.87 -32.88 24.01
N SER A 13 -30.01 -32.25 25.18
CA SER A 13 -29.65 -30.84 25.37
C SER A 13 -28.15 -30.60 25.11
N SER A 14 -27.27 -31.50 25.55
CA SER A 14 -25.85 -31.42 25.25
C SER A 14 -25.56 -31.53 23.74
N TYR A 15 -26.28 -32.40 23.02
CA TYR A 15 -26.15 -32.49 21.56
C TYR A 15 -26.59 -31.20 20.86
N LEU A 16 -27.74 -30.61 21.23
CA LEU A 16 -28.24 -29.39 20.60
C LEU A 16 -27.27 -28.20 20.70
N SER A 17 -26.48 -28.14 21.77
CA SER A 17 -25.44 -27.12 21.99
C SER A 17 -24.04 -27.57 21.60
N SER A 18 -23.88 -28.77 21.01
CA SER A 18 -22.59 -29.28 20.57
C SER A 18 -22.20 -28.72 19.21
N GLU A 19 -20.91 -28.84 18.88
CA GLU A 19 -20.34 -28.42 17.59
C GLU A 19 -20.93 -29.21 16.40
N GLU A 20 -21.41 -30.44 16.64
CA GLU A 20 -22.06 -31.30 15.65
C GLU A 20 -23.44 -30.77 15.19
N ASN A 21 -24.06 -29.88 15.97
CA ASN A 21 -25.36 -29.27 15.66
C ASN A 21 -25.24 -27.75 15.41
N GLY A 22 -24.09 -27.30 14.91
CA GLY A 22 -23.88 -25.92 14.51
C GLY A 22 -24.82 -25.48 13.38
N VAL A 23 -25.31 -24.23 13.44
CA VAL A 23 -26.20 -23.66 12.41
C VAL A 23 -25.48 -23.40 11.08
N ILE A 24 -24.16 -23.15 11.13
CA ILE A 24 -23.34 -22.90 9.95
C ILE A 24 -22.57 -24.18 9.62
N PRO A 25 -22.74 -24.74 8.42
CA PRO A 25 -21.92 -25.87 7.96
C PRO A 25 -20.43 -25.49 7.99
N PRO A 26 -19.53 -26.35 8.51
CA PRO A 26 -18.11 -26.06 8.56
C PRO A 26 -17.49 -25.69 7.20
N GLU A 27 -17.99 -26.26 6.10
CA GLU A 27 -17.47 -26.01 4.75
C GLU A 27 -17.69 -24.57 4.27
N LYS A 28 -18.70 -23.87 4.81
CA LYS A 28 -18.95 -22.46 4.53
C LYS A 28 -18.02 -21.52 5.32
N LEU A 29 -17.37 -22.03 6.35
CA LEU A 29 -16.37 -21.29 7.13
C LEU A 29 -14.96 -21.47 6.57
N ASP A 30 -14.75 -22.52 5.77
CA ASP A 30 -13.49 -22.76 5.08
C ASP A 30 -13.34 -21.84 3.85
N GLN A 31 -12.11 -21.48 3.50
CA GLN A 31 -11.78 -20.75 2.26
C GLN A 31 -11.87 -21.71 1.07
N SER A 32 -13.10 -22.15 0.77
CA SER A 32 -13.40 -23.15 -0.26
C SER A 32 -13.63 -22.55 -1.65
N GLU A 33 -13.57 -21.22 -1.80
CA GLU A 33 -13.72 -20.56 -3.11
C GLU A 33 -12.47 -20.71 -3.97
N ASP A 34 -12.66 -20.86 -5.28
CA ASP A 34 -11.56 -20.88 -6.24
C ASP A 34 -10.98 -19.47 -6.41
N MET A 35 -9.73 -19.28 -5.99
CA MET A 35 -9.02 -17.99 -6.01
C MET A 35 -8.18 -17.77 -7.27
N ASN A 36 -8.40 -18.58 -8.33
CA ASN A 36 -7.67 -18.51 -9.60
C ASN A 36 -8.41 -17.76 -10.73
N PHE A 37 -9.64 -17.28 -10.51
CA PHE A 37 -10.30 -16.42 -11.50
C PHE A 37 -9.66 -15.02 -11.52
N PRO A 38 -9.85 -14.23 -12.60
CA PRO A 38 -9.39 -12.85 -12.64
C PRO A 38 -9.96 -12.02 -11.49
N LEU A 39 -9.17 -11.09 -10.93
CA LEU A 39 -9.56 -10.25 -9.77
C LEU A 39 -10.91 -9.55 -9.93
N SER A 40 -11.32 -9.23 -11.17
CA SER A 40 -12.62 -8.60 -11.49
C SER A 40 -13.85 -9.48 -11.21
N GLN A 41 -13.67 -10.76 -10.88
CA GLN A 41 -14.77 -11.71 -10.62
C GLN A 41 -15.10 -11.88 -9.14
N TYR A 42 -14.46 -11.12 -8.25
CA TYR A 42 -14.64 -11.24 -6.81
C TYR A 42 -15.26 -9.98 -6.23
N PHE A 43 -16.09 -10.16 -5.19
CA PHE A 43 -16.41 -9.06 -4.30
C PHE A 43 -15.24 -8.81 -3.36
N ILE A 44 -14.77 -7.57 -3.30
CA ILE A 44 -13.61 -7.17 -2.49
C ILE A 44 -14.11 -6.33 -1.31
N ASN A 45 -13.88 -6.82 -0.09
CA ASN A 45 -14.17 -6.06 1.13
C ASN A 45 -13.36 -4.75 1.12
N SER A 46 -14.03 -3.61 1.14
CA SER A 46 -13.46 -2.30 0.84
C SER A 46 -13.90 -1.25 1.86
N SER A 47 -12.99 -0.37 2.25
CA SER A 47 -13.20 0.72 3.20
C SER A 47 -13.10 2.06 2.48
N HIS A 48 -14.00 2.98 2.83
CA HIS A 48 -14.05 4.36 2.34
C HIS A 48 -13.62 5.32 3.46
N ASN A 49 -12.81 6.32 3.12
CA ASN A 49 -12.19 7.26 4.07
C ASN A 49 -11.66 6.56 5.33
N THR A 50 -10.84 5.53 5.11
CA THR A 50 -10.39 4.56 6.14
C THR A 50 -9.76 5.23 7.36
N TYR A 51 -9.12 6.37 7.19
CA TYR A 51 -8.47 7.13 8.26
C TYR A 51 -9.47 7.72 9.27
N LEU A 52 -10.74 7.95 8.91
CA LEU A 52 -11.72 8.59 9.79
C LEU A 52 -12.29 7.62 10.84
N THR A 53 -12.26 8.04 12.09
CA THR A 53 -12.85 7.29 13.23
C THR A 53 -14.28 7.71 13.56
N ALA A 54 -14.72 8.85 13.04
CA ALA A 54 -16.00 9.47 13.38
C ALA A 54 -16.61 10.18 12.14
N GLY A 55 -17.38 11.25 12.36
CA GLY A 55 -18.09 11.96 11.30
C GLY A 55 -17.17 12.58 10.24
N GLN A 56 -17.70 12.74 9.02
CA GLN A 56 -16.98 13.23 7.84
C GLN A 56 -16.52 14.70 7.94
N LEU A 57 -17.16 15.51 8.79
CA LEU A 57 -16.92 16.97 8.85
C LEU A 57 -16.03 17.40 10.02
N ALA A 58 -16.14 16.71 11.15
CA ALA A 58 -15.48 17.08 12.42
C ALA A 58 -15.15 15.82 13.24
N GLY A 59 -14.48 14.86 12.59
CA GLY A 59 -14.03 13.61 13.21
C GLY A 59 -12.51 13.53 13.35
N SER A 60 -12.02 12.71 14.27
CA SER A 60 -10.60 12.38 14.35
C SER A 60 -10.19 11.39 13.26
N SER A 61 -9.00 11.60 12.72
CA SER A 61 -8.29 10.65 11.87
C SER A 61 -7.33 9.82 12.72
N SER A 62 -7.16 8.53 12.40
CA SER A 62 -6.28 7.62 13.14
C SER A 62 -5.57 6.62 12.25
N VAL A 63 -4.28 6.46 12.48
CA VAL A 63 -3.46 5.40 11.88
C VAL A 63 -3.99 4.01 12.26
N GLU A 64 -4.53 3.88 13.47
CA GLU A 64 -5.01 2.59 13.99
C GLU A 64 -6.19 2.02 13.18
N MET A 65 -6.98 2.88 12.54
CA MET A 65 -8.09 2.42 11.72
C MET A 65 -7.61 1.53 10.56
N TYR A 66 -6.45 1.82 9.96
CA TYR A 66 -5.87 0.97 8.92
C TYR A 66 -5.53 -0.42 9.44
N ARG A 67 -4.98 -0.53 10.66
CA ARG A 67 -4.72 -1.84 11.29
C ARG A 67 -6.02 -2.60 11.48
N GLN A 68 -7.01 -1.96 12.10
CA GLN A 68 -8.27 -2.60 12.45
C GLN A 68 -9.03 -3.11 11.22
N VAL A 69 -9.15 -2.31 10.15
CA VAL A 69 -9.87 -2.75 8.95
C VAL A 69 -9.13 -3.89 8.24
N LEU A 70 -7.80 -3.85 8.18
CA LEU A 70 -7.00 -4.93 7.55
C LEU A 70 -7.10 -6.22 8.36
N LEU A 71 -7.05 -6.14 9.69
CA LEU A 71 -7.24 -7.29 10.58
C LEU A 71 -8.66 -7.87 10.45
N ALA A 72 -9.68 -7.04 10.24
CA ALA A 72 -11.04 -7.47 9.93
C ALA A 72 -11.23 -8.03 8.50
N GLY A 73 -10.15 -8.16 7.70
CA GLY A 73 -10.18 -8.76 6.37
C GLY A 73 -10.49 -7.79 5.23
N CYS A 74 -10.52 -6.48 5.47
CA CYS A 74 -10.63 -5.50 4.39
C CYS A 74 -9.41 -5.57 3.46
N ARG A 75 -9.62 -5.52 2.14
CA ARG A 75 -8.59 -5.67 1.09
C ARG A 75 -8.44 -4.43 0.20
N CYS A 76 -9.23 -3.38 0.42
CA CYS A 76 -9.09 -2.10 -0.27
C CYS A 76 -9.27 -0.96 0.74
N VAL A 77 -8.27 -0.11 0.89
CA VAL A 77 -8.27 1.02 1.83
C VAL A 77 -7.97 2.33 1.12
N GLU A 78 -8.51 3.41 1.65
CA GLU A 78 -8.43 4.75 1.04
C GLU A 78 -7.45 5.65 1.77
N LEU A 79 -6.70 6.45 1.00
CA LEU A 79 -5.69 7.39 1.48
C LEU A 79 -5.87 8.74 0.78
N ASP A 80 -6.43 9.70 1.48
CA ASP A 80 -6.57 11.10 1.03
C ASP A 80 -5.29 11.86 1.38
N VAL A 81 -4.34 11.90 0.45
CA VAL A 81 -3.01 12.42 0.73
C VAL A 81 -2.90 13.88 0.32
N TRP A 82 -2.48 14.71 1.26
CA TRP A 82 -2.32 16.15 1.11
C TRP A 82 -0.89 16.59 1.38
N LYS A 83 -0.55 17.78 0.87
CA LYS A 83 0.77 18.36 1.09
C LYS A 83 0.99 18.68 2.57
N GLY A 84 2.19 18.36 3.06
CA GLY A 84 2.67 18.80 4.36
C GLY A 84 2.74 20.31 4.43
N ARG A 85 2.28 20.89 5.54
CA ARG A 85 2.35 22.34 5.81
C ARG A 85 3.55 22.73 6.68
N THR A 86 4.31 21.76 7.18
CA THR A 86 5.47 22.00 8.05
C THR A 86 6.74 22.22 7.23
N ALA A 87 7.82 22.66 7.90
CA ALA A 87 9.11 22.91 7.26
C ALA A 87 9.76 21.63 6.69
N GLU A 88 9.39 20.47 7.23
CA GLU A 88 9.88 19.15 6.85
C GLU A 88 9.16 18.58 5.61
N GLU A 89 8.10 19.25 5.16
CA GLU A 89 7.32 18.88 3.97
C GLU A 89 6.86 17.41 3.99
N GLU A 90 6.46 16.89 5.16
CA GLU A 90 5.93 15.53 5.30
C GLU A 90 4.50 15.43 4.77
N PRO A 91 4.20 14.52 3.81
CA PRO A 91 2.84 14.29 3.36
C PRO A 91 1.94 13.82 4.50
N VAL A 92 0.69 14.30 4.49
CA VAL A 92 -0.31 13.98 5.53
C VAL A 92 -1.55 13.36 4.92
N ILE A 93 -2.34 12.66 5.74
CA ILE A 93 -3.66 12.15 5.37
C ILE A 93 -4.72 12.87 6.19
N THR A 94 -5.75 13.39 5.51
CA THR A 94 -6.89 14.10 6.12
C THR A 94 -8.03 14.24 5.11
N HIS A 95 -9.23 14.58 5.59
CA HIS A 95 -10.34 14.96 4.72
C HIS A 95 -10.26 16.46 4.42
N GLY A 96 -9.95 16.79 3.17
CA GLY A 96 -9.66 18.16 2.73
C GLY A 96 -10.78 19.15 3.03
N PHE A 97 -10.40 20.40 3.37
CA PHE A 97 -11.31 21.51 3.63
C PHE A 97 -12.35 21.25 4.76
N THR A 98 -12.08 20.30 5.65
CA THR A 98 -12.90 20.00 6.83
C THR A 98 -12.16 20.28 8.14
N MET A 99 -12.79 19.98 9.29
CA MET A 99 -12.19 20.11 10.62
C MET A 99 -11.61 18.77 11.13
N THR A 100 -11.33 17.81 10.25
CA THR A 100 -10.74 16.53 10.66
C THR A 100 -9.27 16.67 11.03
N SER A 101 -8.79 15.86 11.98
CA SER A 101 -7.37 15.85 12.32
C SER A 101 -6.53 15.24 11.21
N GLU A 102 -5.23 15.55 11.21
CA GLU A 102 -4.26 15.05 10.23
C GLU A 102 -3.43 13.93 10.85
N ILE A 103 -3.06 12.94 10.04
CA ILE A 103 -2.14 11.86 10.43
C ILE A 103 -0.99 11.77 9.43
N SER A 104 0.16 11.24 9.87
CA SER A 104 1.34 11.08 9.02
C SER A 104 1.09 10.03 7.93
N PHE A 105 1.39 10.37 6.67
CA PHE A 105 1.36 9.39 5.58
C PHE A 105 2.31 8.23 5.87
N LYS A 106 3.52 8.51 6.37
CA LYS A 106 4.52 7.49 6.67
C LYS A 106 4.01 6.48 7.70
N GLU A 107 3.42 6.96 8.79
CA GLU A 107 2.89 6.08 9.85
C GLU A 107 1.73 5.20 9.34
N VAL A 108 0.90 5.73 8.43
CA VAL A 108 -0.15 4.94 7.76
C VAL A 108 0.46 3.83 6.89
N ILE A 109 1.49 4.13 6.11
CA ILE A 109 2.18 3.12 5.29
C ILE A 109 2.83 2.04 6.18
N GLU A 110 3.45 2.42 7.30
CA GLU A 110 4.00 1.48 8.29
C GLU A 110 2.91 0.58 8.90
N ALA A 111 1.76 1.16 9.28
CA ALA A 111 0.64 0.41 9.84
C ALA A 111 0.03 -0.59 8.83
N ILE A 112 -0.08 -0.19 7.56
CA ILE A 112 -0.54 -1.07 6.49
C ILE A 112 0.46 -2.22 6.30
N ALA A 113 1.77 -1.94 6.22
CA ALA A 113 2.79 -2.96 6.04
C ALA A 113 2.77 -4.00 7.17
N GLU A 114 2.50 -3.55 8.40
CA GLU A 114 2.41 -4.41 9.58
C GLU A 114 1.20 -5.37 9.52
N CYS A 115 0.05 -4.91 9.02
CA CYS A 115 -1.22 -5.64 9.15
C CYS A 115 -1.79 -6.22 7.84
N ALA A 116 -1.29 -5.81 6.67
CA ALA A 116 -1.86 -6.15 5.37
C ALA A 116 -2.17 -7.65 5.20
N PHE A 117 -1.27 -8.50 5.67
CA PHE A 117 -1.35 -9.95 5.43
C PHE A 117 -1.51 -10.80 6.70
N LYS A 118 -1.82 -10.21 7.86
CA LYS A 118 -1.94 -10.95 9.14
C LYS A 118 -3.13 -11.91 9.18
N THR A 119 -4.26 -11.54 8.56
CA THR A 119 -5.51 -12.32 8.61
C THR A 119 -5.99 -12.82 7.25
N SER A 120 -5.37 -12.36 6.16
CA SER A 120 -5.62 -12.84 4.81
C SER A 120 -4.38 -12.65 3.94
N PRO A 121 -3.92 -13.66 3.18
CA PRO A 121 -2.73 -13.57 2.36
C PRO A 121 -3.00 -12.89 1.00
N PHE A 122 -4.26 -12.65 0.66
CA PHE A 122 -4.69 -12.10 -0.64
C PHE A 122 -4.35 -10.61 -0.78
N PRO A 123 -4.24 -10.09 -2.02
CA PRO A 123 -3.72 -8.75 -2.29
C PRO A 123 -4.49 -7.63 -1.59
N VAL A 124 -3.78 -6.55 -1.29
CA VAL A 124 -4.34 -5.31 -0.76
C VAL A 124 -4.22 -4.19 -1.79
N ILE A 125 -5.30 -3.44 -1.99
CA ILE A 125 -5.36 -2.29 -2.89
C ILE A 125 -5.34 -1.00 -2.06
N LEU A 126 -4.41 -0.10 -2.38
CA LEU A 126 -4.34 1.23 -1.81
C LEU A 126 -4.95 2.23 -2.79
N SER A 127 -6.13 2.75 -2.46
CA SER A 127 -6.81 3.79 -3.22
C SER A 127 -6.28 5.15 -2.82
N PHE A 128 -5.38 5.72 -3.62
CA PHE A 128 -4.85 7.06 -3.38
C PHE A 128 -5.79 8.12 -3.97
N GLU A 129 -6.30 8.99 -3.12
CA GLU A 129 -6.83 10.29 -3.51
C GLU A 129 -5.73 11.34 -3.35
N ASN A 130 -4.97 11.56 -4.42
CA ASN A 130 -3.73 12.34 -4.36
C ASN A 130 -3.98 13.83 -4.63
N HIS A 131 -3.81 14.65 -3.59
CA HIS A 131 -3.86 16.12 -3.63
C HIS A 131 -2.48 16.78 -3.47
N VAL A 132 -1.41 15.97 -3.45
CA VAL A 132 -0.04 16.48 -3.34
C VAL A 132 0.39 17.06 -4.69
N ASP A 133 0.51 18.39 -4.76
CA ASP A 133 0.89 19.15 -5.96
C ASP A 133 2.42 19.30 -6.15
N SER A 134 3.21 18.92 -5.14
CA SER A 134 4.68 19.00 -5.15
C SER A 134 5.33 17.68 -5.60
N LEU A 135 6.13 17.72 -6.67
CA LEU A 135 6.91 16.56 -7.14
C LEU A 135 7.87 16.02 -6.06
N LYS A 136 8.44 16.91 -5.23
CA LYS A 136 9.33 16.52 -4.14
C LYS A 136 8.60 15.65 -3.11
N GLN A 137 7.39 16.06 -2.73
CA GLN A 137 6.57 15.30 -1.78
C GLN A 137 6.01 14.01 -2.41
N GLN A 138 5.62 14.04 -3.70
CA GLN A 138 5.23 12.81 -4.41
C GLN A 138 6.36 11.78 -4.49
N ALA A 139 7.59 12.23 -4.75
CA ALA A 139 8.77 11.36 -4.76
C ALA A 139 9.00 10.74 -3.37
N LYS A 140 8.84 11.54 -2.30
CA LYS A 140 8.92 11.07 -0.91
C LYS A 140 7.86 10.02 -0.58
N MET A 141 6.62 10.19 -1.04
CA MET A 141 5.57 9.17 -0.90
C MET A 141 5.95 7.87 -1.60
N ALA A 142 6.48 7.96 -2.84
CA ALA A 142 6.91 6.79 -3.59
C ALA A 142 8.09 6.06 -2.90
N GLU A 143 9.03 6.81 -2.32
CA GLU A 143 10.13 6.27 -1.53
C GLU A 143 9.64 5.56 -0.27
N TYR A 144 8.68 6.13 0.48
CA TYR A 144 8.06 5.47 1.62
C TYR A 144 7.38 4.15 1.21
N CYS A 145 6.57 4.16 0.15
CA CYS A 145 5.96 2.92 -0.34
C CYS A 145 7.01 1.86 -0.71
N ARG A 146 8.07 2.24 -1.45
CA ARG A 146 9.12 1.30 -1.87
C ARG A 146 9.92 0.75 -0.68
N SER A 147 10.34 1.62 0.22
CA SER A 147 11.19 1.24 1.36
C SER A 147 10.45 0.43 2.42
N ILE A 148 9.19 0.79 2.72
CA ILE A 148 8.43 0.16 3.80
C ILE A 148 7.74 -1.12 3.34
N PHE A 149 7.14 -1.14 2.14
CA PHE A 149 6.51 -2.36 1.63
C PHE A 149 7.51 -3.34 0.99
N GLY A 150 8.66 -2.86 0.50
CA GLY A 150 9.67 -3.70 -0.14
C GLY A 150 9.08 -4.59 -1.24
N GLU A 151 9.37 -5.89 -1.16
CA GLU A 151 8.91 -6.91 -2.11
C GLU A 151 7.38 -7.11 -2.15
N ALA A 152 6.65 -6.66 -1.11
CA ALA A 152 5.20 -6.71 -1.13
C ALA A 152 4.62 -5.70 -2.13
N LEU A 153 5.31 -4.59 -2.42
CA LEU A 153 4.82 -3.61 -3.40
C LEU A 153 4.96 -4.16 -4.82
N LEU A 154 3.83 -4.26 -5.53
CA LEU A 154 3.85 -4.62 -6.95
C LEU A 154 4.27 -3.40 -7.79
N ILE A 155 5.54 -3.37 -8.19
CA ILE A 155 6.14 -2.27 -8.95
C ILE A 155 5.96 -2.42 -10.47
N ASP A 156 6.09 -3.64 -10.97
CA ASP A 156 6.04 -3.99 -12.39
C ASP A 156 4.90 -4.98 -12.65
N PRO A 157 4.30 -4.97 -13.85
CA PRO A 157 3.33 -5.99 -14.24
C PRO A 157 3.94 -7.39 -14.16
N LEU A 158 3.10 -8.39 -13.88
CA LEU A 158 3.52 -9.79 -13.99
C LEU A 158 3.71 -10.15 -15.46
N ASP A 159 4.75 -10.91 -15.80
CA ASP A 159 5.08 -11.28 -17.20
C ASP A 159 3.91 -11.93 -17.95
N LYS A 160 3.10 -12.73 -17.25
CA LYS A 160 1.90 -13.41 -17.79
C LYS A 160 0.75 -12.43 -18.10
N TYR A 161 0.77 -11.25 -17.50
CA TYR A 161 -0.31 -10.27 -17.54
C TYR A 161 0.22 -8.89 -17.97
N PRO A 162 0.72 -8.75 -19.21
CA PRO A 162 1.15 -7.46 -19.71
C PRO A 162 -0.03 -6.48 -19.76
N LEU A 163 0.26 -5.18 -19.61
CA LEU A 163 -0.76 -4.11 -19.59
C LEU A 163 -1.26 -3.79 -21.00
N GLU A 164 -1.90 -4.75 -21.65
CA GLU A 164 -2.41 -4.68 -23.02
C GLU A 164 -3.93 -4.90 -23.05
N ALA A 165 -4.60 -4.34 -24.05
CA ALA A 165 -6.04 -4.47 -24.19
C ALA A 165 -6.44 -5.93 -24.43
N GLY A 166 -7.44 -6.43 -23.69
CA GLY A 166 -7.93 -7.80 -23.79
C GLY A 166 -7.19 -8.82 -22.91
N VAL A 167 -6.07 -8.43 -22.28
CA VAL A 167 -5.42 -9.25 -21.25
C VAL A 167 -6.22 -9.13 -19.94
N PRO A 168 -6.62 -10.26 -19.31
CA PRO A 168 -7.38 -10.22 -18.06
C PRO A 168 -6.51 -9.75 -16.89
N LEU A 169 -7.16 -9.35 -15.79
CA LEU A 169 -6.45 -9.11 -14.54
C LEU A 169 -5.89 -10.43 -13.98
N PRO A 170 -4.73 -10.41 -13.31
CA PRO A 170 -4.26 -11.56 -12.55
C PRO A 170 -5.27 -12.00 -11.49
N SER A 171 -5.17 -13.25 -11.06
CA SER A 171 -6.00 -13.79 -9.99
C SER A 171 -5.54 -13.32 -8.59
N PRO A 172 -6.41 -13.36 -7.57
CA PRO A 172 -5.99 -13.18 -6.18
C PRO A 172 -4.84 -14.11 -5.77
N GLN A 173 -4.85 -15.36 -6.24
CA GLN A 173 -3.81 -16.35 -5.95
C GLN A 173 -2.43 -15.92 -6.49
N GLU A 174 -2.38 -15.37 -7.71
CA GLU A 174 -1.13 -14.92 -8.32
C GLU A 174 -0.62 -13.59 -7.75
N LEU A 175 -1.49 -12.84 -7.07
CA LEU A 175 -1.16 -11.57 -6.38
C LEU A 175 -1.03 -11.74 -4.87
N MET A 176 -0.87 -12.96 -4.38
CA MET A 176 -0.74 -13.24 -2.95
C MET A 176 0.44 -12.46 -2.34
N GLY A 177 0.20 -11.82 -1.20
CA GLY A 177 1.19 -11.00 -0.51
C GLY A 177 1.56 -9.70 -1.22
N LYS A 178 0.79 -9.28 -2.25
CA LYS A 178 1.06 -8.06 -3.00
C LYS A 178 0.18 -6.88 -2.59
N ILE A 179 0.79 -5.70 -2.60
CA ILE A 179 0.16 -4.40 -2.41
C ILE A 179 0.13 -3.69 -3.76
N LEU A 180 -1.08 -3.30 -4.19
CA LEU A 180 -1.32 -2.62 -5.45
C LEU A 180 -1.67 -1.16 -5.19
N ILE A 181 -1.07 -0.23 -5.94
CA ILE A 181 -1.38 1.20 -5.85
C ILE A 181 -2.36 1.59 -6.95
N LYS A 182 -3.54 2.09 -6.55
CA LYS A 182 -4.49 2.76 -7.44
C LYS A 182 -4.27 4.28 -7.31
N ASN A 183 -3.57 4.86 -8.29
CA ASN A 183 -3.33 6.30 -8.42
C ASN A 183 -3.32 6.70 -9.90
N LYS A 184 -3.39 8.00 -10.21
CA LYS A 184 -3.26 8.53 -11.57
C LYS A 184 -1.90 8.14 -12.18
N LYS A 185 -1.91 7.61 -13.39
CA LYS A 185 -0.71 7.28 -14.18
C LYS A 185 -0.63 8.21 -15.40
N SER A 186 0.55 8.77 -15.67
CA SER A 186 0.80 9.50 -16.92
C SER A 186 1.11 8.52 -18.04
N HIS A 187 0.47 8.66 -19.21
CA HIS A 187 0.71 7.82 -20.40
C HIS A 187 1.93 8.29 -21.23
N LYS A 188 2.75 9.22 -20.73
CA LYS A 188 3.98 9.59 -21.44
C LYS A 188 4.93 8.39 -21.43
N PRO A 189 5.38 7.90 -22.59
CA PRO A 189 6.31 6.78 -22.65
C PRO A 189 7.59 7.15 -21.90
N ALA A 190 7.99 6.31 -20.96
CA ALA A 190 9.26 6.46 -20.26
C ALA A 190 10.39 6.20 -21.26
N ASN A 191 11.19 7.22 -21.59
CA ASN A 191 12.44 7.02 -22.31
C ASN A 191 13.36 6.20 -21.40
N THR A 192 13.64 4.97 -21.78
CA THR A 192 14.43 3.95 -21.05
C THR A 192 15.93 4.26 -20.94
N THR A 193 16.34 5.52 -21.05
CA THR A 193 17.76 5.92 -21.10
C THR A 193 18.37 6.40 -19.78
N ASP A 194 17.56 6.71 -18.76
CA ASP A 194 18.12 7.36 -17.55
C ASP A 194 18.45 6.40 -16.39
N THR A 195 17.99 5.15 -16.41
CA THR A 195 18.27 4.19 -15.32
C THR A 195 19.70 3.63 -15.35
N LYS A 196 20.44 3.78 -16.46
CA LYS A 196 21.83 3.28 -16.56
C LYS A 196 22.91 4.25 -16.04
N ARG A 197 22.57 5.51 -15.74
CA ARG A 197 23.58 6.52 -15.37
C ARG A 197 23.86 6.65 -13.87
N LEU A 198 23.14 5.92 -13.01
CA LEU A 198 23.26 6.04 -11.54
C LEU A 198 24.10 4.94 -10.89
N ILE A 199 24.67 3.99 -11.64
CA ILE A 199 25.31 2.79 -11.07
C ILE A 199 26.84 2.75 -11.21
N ASP A 200 27.48 3.65 -11.95
CA ASP A 200 28.94 3.64 -12.13
C ASP A 200 29.60 4.99 -11.75
N GLN A 201 29.85 5.18 -10.46
CA GLN A 201 31.03 5.94 -9.99
C GLN A 201 31.59 5.29 -8.72
N PRO A 202 32.78 4.68 -8.75
CA PRO A 202 33.50 4.34 -7.53
C PRO A 202 34.21 5.59 -6.98
N ALA A 203 34.20 5.68 -5.66
CA ALA A 203 34.85 6.73 -4.89
C ALA A 203 36.37 6.54 -4.80
N ASN A 204 37.04 7.68 -4.59
CA ASN A 204 38.21 7.90 -3.72
C ASN A 204 39.57 8.17 -4.42
N GLN A 205 40.11 9.40 -4.29
CA GLN A 205 41.22 9.73 -3.37
C GLN A 205 41.72 11.20 -3.50
N SER A 206 41.55 11.93 -2.40
CA SER A 206 42.41 12.93 -1.72
C SER A 206 43.76 13.39 -2.34
N ASN A 207 43.99 14.73 -2.44
CA ASN A 207 44.86 15.55 -1.55
C ASN A 207 45.43 16.85 -2.20
N GLU A 208 45.15 17.98 -1.53
CA GLU A 208 45.97 19.19 -1.28
C GLU A 208 46.43 20.17 -2.41
N PRO A 209 46.68 21.46 -2.07
CA PRO A 209 46.59 22.59 -2.99
C PRO A 209 47.96 23.16 -3.42
N VAL A 210 48.03 23.82 -4.58
CA VAL A 210 49.20 24.64 -4.96
C VAL A 210 48.77 26.02 -5.48
N SER A 211 49.40 27.04 -4.88
CA SER A 211 49.21 28.49 -5.01
C SER A 211 49.57 29.07 -6.39
N PRO A 212 49.27 30.36 -6.67
CA PRO A 212 49.36 30.94 -8.00
C PRO A 212 50.78 31.45 -8.31
N SER A 213 51.18 31.42 -9.57
CA SER A 213 52.37 32.13 -10.05
C SER A 213 52.06 32.88 -11.33
N ASN A 214 52.36 34.17 -11.26
CA ASN A 214 52.37 35.16 -12.33
C ASN A 214 53.06 34.63 -13.59
N ASN A 215 52.56 35.04 -14.76
CA ASN A 215 53.49 35.51 -15.78
C ASN A 215 52.94 36.70 -16.55
N THR A 216 53.87 37.64 -16.74
CA THR A 216 53.79 38.98 -17.28
C THR A 216 53.94 39.02 -18.80
N GLY A 217 53.39 40.08 -19.41
CA GLY A 217 53.81 40.66 -20.69
C GLY A 217 52.92 40.28 -21.87
N GLY A 218 52.42 41.19 -22.70
CA GLY A 218 52.55 42.64 -22.79
C GLY A 218 51.70 43.14 -23.99
N MET A 219 51.36 44.44 -23.95
CA MET A 219 50.99 45.38 -25.04
C MET A 219 50.46 44.81 -26.38
N THR A 220 49.41 45.37 -27.01
CA THR A 220 49.45 46.72 -27.62
C THR A 220 48.05 47.15 -28.14
N GLN A 221 47.69 48.42 -27.84
CA GLN A 221 46.96 49.46 -28.59
C GLN A 221 45.64 49.25 -29.39
N ARG A 222 44.73 50.21 -29.11
CA ARG A 222 43.89 51.05 -30.02
C ARG A 222 42.80 50.36 -30.84
N GLN A 223 41.53 50.57 -30.48
CA GLN A 223 40.69 51.73 -30.85
C GLN A 223 39.56 51.87 -29.83
#